data_AF-A0AAI8T7L7-F1
#
_entry.id   AF-A0AAI8T7L7-F1
#
_cell.length_a   1.000
_cell.length_b   1.000
_cell.length_c   1.000
_cell.angle_alpha   90.00
_cell.angle_beta   90.00
_cell.angle_gamma   90.00
#
_symmetry.space_group_name_H-M   'P 1'
#
loop_
_entity.id
_entity.type
_entity.pdbx_description
1 polymer ?
#
loop_
_entity_poly.entity_id
_entity_poly.type
_entity_poly.pdbx_seq_one_letter_code
_entity_poly.pdbx_strand_id
1 'polypeptide(L)'
;MAHAPLILSYMDRSGKIAIEQVADGFGMSKGQLAQTAGLARETLYRSERSAAVKTHGRLREMLEIISRVTDWAGGREQAMACYRAQRLPLFL
;
A
#
# COMPACT_ATOMS: atom_id res chain seq x y z
N MET A 1 12.85 -13.87 -11.92
CA MET A 1 11.53 -13.83 -12.59
C MET A 1 10.90 -12.52 -12.16
N ALA A 2 10.81 -11.53 -13.04
CA ALA A 2 10.30 -10.21 -12.65
C ALA A 2 8.82 -10.34 -12.24
N HIS A 3 8.52 -10.10 -10.96
CA HIS A 3 7.14 -10.08 -10.49
C HIS A 3 6.42 -8.89 -11.14
N ALA A 4 5.24 -9.13 -11.73
CA ALA A 4 4.42 -8.07 -12.29
C ALA A 4 4.14 -7.01 -11.20
N PRO A 5 4.22 -5.70 -11.53
CA PRO A 5 4.12 -4.67 -10.53
C PRO A 5 2.76 -4.73 -9.84
N LEU A 6 2.78 -4.87 -8.51
CA LEU A 6 1.58 -5.12 -7.68
C LEU A 6 0.47 -4.10 -7.92
N ILE A 7 0.83 -2.87 -8.32
CA ILE A 7 -0.12 -1.81 -8.63
C ILE A 7 -1.12 -2.19 -9.74
N LEU A 8 -0.70 -2.98 -10.74
CA LEU A 8 -1.58 -3.42 -11.82
C LEU A 8 -2.69 -4.34 -11.32
N SER A 9 -2.41 -5.14 -10.29
CA SER A 9 -3.39 -6.06 -9.69
C SER A 9 -4.47 -5.33 -8.89
N TYR A 10 -4.24 -4.08 -8.49
CA TYR A 10 -5.14 -3.31 -7.63
C TYR A 10 -5.73 -2.07 -8.31
N MET A 11 -5.42 -1.82 -9.59
CA MET A 11 -6.05 -0.75 -10.36
C MET A 11 -7.38 -1.22 -10.96
N ASP A 12 -8.40 -0.36 -10.88
CA ASP A 12 -9.64 -0.53 -11.61
C ASP A 12 -9.49 -0.15 -13.09
N ARG A 13 -10.56 -0.35 -13.87
CA ARG A 13 -10.59 0.02 -15.30
C ARG A 13 -10.42 1.52 -15.56
N SER A 14 -10.60 2.36 -14.54
CA SER A 14 -10.38 3.80 -14.60
C SER A 14 -8.97 4.20 -14.17
N GLY A 15 -8.09 3.25 -13.88
CA GLY A 15 -6.72 3.49 -13.42
C GLY A 15 -6.63 3.96 -11.97
N LYS A 16 -7.70 3.84 -11.19
CA LYS A 16 -7.71 4.18 -9.76
C LYS A 16 -7.40 2.94 -8.93
N ILE A 17 -6.65 3.15 -7.85
CA ILE A 17 -6.36 2.09 -6.89
C ILE A 17 -7.63 1.76 -6.10
N ALA A 18 -8.07 0.50 -6.19
CA ALA A 18 -9.18 -0.04 -5.43
C ALA A 18 -8.75 -0.29 -3.97
N ILE A 19 -8.95 0.71 -3.11
CA ILE A 19 -8.53 0.72 -1.70
C ILE A 19 -8.97 -0.54 -0.95
N GLU A 20 -10.19 -1.02 -1.19
CA GLU A 20 -10.71 -2.22 -0.52
C GLU A 20 -9.96 -3.48 -0.94
N GLN A 21 -9.64 -3.62 -2.24
CA GLN A 21 -8.88 -4.77 -2.74
C GLN A 21 -7.44 -4.77 -2.22
N VAL A 22 -6.83 -3.59 -2.08
CA VAL A 22 -5.52 -3.47 -1.44
C VAL A 22 -5.60 -3.90 0.02
N ALA A 23 -6.59 -3.39 0.76
CA ALA A 23 -6.77 -3.71 2.16
C ALA A 23 -6.96 -5.22 2.37
N ASP A 24 -7.84 -5.84 1.59
CA ASP A 24 -8.09 -7.28 1.59
C ASP A 24 -6.86 -8.10 1.17
N GLY A 25 -6.18 -7.71 0.10
CA GLY A 25 -5.00 -8.40 -0.43
C GLY A 25 -3.78 -8.40 0.49
N PHE A 26 -3.75 -7.51 1.49
CA PHE A 26 -2.75 -7.47 2.56
C PHE A 26 -3.31 -7.88 3.93
N GLY A 27 -4.57 -8.32 4.03
CA GLY A 27 -5.22 -8.69 5.28
C GLY A 27 -5.34 -7.56 6.30
N MET A 28 -5.49 -6.31 5.83
CA MET A 28 -5.54 -5.10 6.67
C MET A 28 -6.92 -4.45 6.63
N SER A 29 -7.32 -3.80 7.72
CA SER A 29 -8.43 -2.84 7.67
C SER A 29 -8.02 -1.59 6.89
N LYS A 30 -9.01 -0.83 6.36
CA LYS A 30 -8.78 0.50 5.76
C LYS A 30 -7.97 1.41 6.68
N GLY A 31 -8.22 1.36 7.99
CA GLY A 31 -7.49 2.17 8.95
C GLY A 31 -6.01 1.77 9.07
N GLN A 32 -5.72 0.47 9.10
CA GLN A 32 -4.34 -0.04 9.13
C GLN A 32 -3.62 0.23 7.81
N LEU A 33 -4.31 0.11 6.67
CA LEU A 33 -3.76 0.46 5.36
C LEU A 33 -3.38 1.94 5.32
N ALA A 34 -4.24 2.83 5.82
CA ALA A 34 -3.95 4.26 5.87
C ALA A 34 -2.67 4.53 6.68
N GLN A 35 -2.58 3.98 7.89
CA GLN A 35 -1.40 4.13 8.74
C GLN A 35 -0.13 3.56 8.08
N THR A 36 -0.26 2.39 7.45
CA THR A 36 0.84 1.74 6.72
C THR A 36 1.35 2.62 5.58
N ALA A 37 0.43 3.19 4.80
CA ALA A 37 0.73 4.17 3.76
C ALA A 37 1.20 5.53 4.32
N GLY A 38 1.11 5.77 5.64
CA GLY A 38 1.49 7.04 6.26
C GLY A 38 0.46 8.14 6.07
N LEU A 39 -0.81 7.74 5.93
CA LEU A 39 -1.98 8.59 5.91
C LEU A 39 -2.68 8.53 7.28
N ALA A 40 -3.45 9.57 7.60
CA ALA A 40 -4.31 9.54 8.77
C ALA A 40 -5.40 8.46 8.60
N ARG A 41 -5.76 7.77 9.69
CA ARG A 41 -6.76 6.69 9.67
C ARG A 41 -8.06 7.10 8.99
N GLU A 42 -8.54 8.31 9.29
CA GLU A 42 -9.77 8.90 8.76
C GLU A 42 -9.74 9.20 7.25
N THR A 43 -8.55 9.31 6.64
CA THR A 43 -8.40 9.65 5.22
C THR A 43 -9.02 8.60 4.31
N LEU A 44 -8.98 7.32 4.70
CA LEU A 44 -9.58 6.22 3.94
C LEU A 44 -11.05 5.93 4.32
N TYR A 45 -11.58 6.58 5.37
CA TYR A 45 -13.00 6.49 5.74
C TYR A 45 -13.86 7.58 5.10
N ARG A 46 -13.30 8.77 4.85
CA ARG A 46 -14.03 9.86 4.19
C ARG A 46 -13.91 9.73 2.67
N SER A 47 -15.01 9.47 1.98
CA SER A 47 -15.06 9.26 0.52
C SER A 47 -14.36 10.36 -0.29
N GLU A 48 -14.50 11.62 0.10
CA GLU A 48 -13.83 12.77 -0.54
C GLU A 48 -12.30 12.71 -0.41
N ARG A 49 -11.81 12.33 0.78
CA ARG A 49 -10.37 12.23 1.03
C ARG A 49 -9.77 10.96 0.46
N SER A 50 -10.53 9.86 0.44
CA SER A 50 -10.09 8.60 -0.16
C SER A 50 -9.95 8.71 -1.67
N ALA A 51 -10.80 9.50 -2.33
CA ALA A 51 -10.76 9.77 -3.77
C ALA A 51 -9.71 10.83 -4.16
N ALA A 52 -9.08 11.49 -3.20
CA ALA A 52 -8.12 12.55 -3.47
C ALA A 52 -6.85 12.01 -4.16
N VAL A 53 -6.34 12.75 -5.14
CA VAL A 53 -5.11 12.40 -5.88
C VAL A 53 -3.93 12.12 -4.94
N LYS A 54 -3.81 12.88 -3.85
CA LYS A 54 -2.77 12.69 -2.82
C LYS A 54 -2.85 11.32 -2.14
N THR A 55 -4.06 10.84 -1.86
CA THR A 55 -4.31 9.52 -1.26
C THR A 55 -3.93 8.41 -2.21
N HIS A 56 -4.38 8.50 -3.47
CA HIS A 56 -4.02 7.54 -4.50
C HIS A 56 -2.51 7.52 -4.79
N GLY A 57 -1.86 8.67 -4.83
CA GLY A 57 -0.40 8.77 -5.01
C GLY A 57 0.38 8.07 -3.89
N ARG A 58 -0.07 8.23 -2.64
CA ARG A 58 0.60 7.58 -1.50
C ARG A 58 0.42 6.06 -1.48
N LEU A 59 -0.77 5.58 -1.87
CA LEU A 59 -1.03 4.14 -2.03
C LEU A 59 -0.22 3.55 -3.19
N ARG A 60 -0.11 4.29 -4.30
CA ARG A 60 0.74 3.93 -5.43
C ARG A 60 2.19 3.75 -5.00
N GLU A 61 2.75 4.74 -4.32
CA GLU A 61 4.13 4.72 -3.84
C GLU A 61 4.37 3.51 -2.91
N MET A 62 3.45 3.26 -1.97
CA MET A 62 3.50 2.07 -1.11
C MET A 62 3.56 0.77 -1.93
N LEU A 63 2.67 0.61 -2.92
CA LEU A 63 2.62 -0.58 -3.77
C LEU A 63 3.88 -0.74 -4.63
N GLU A 64 4.44 0.36 -5.14
CA GLU A 64 5.69 0.36 -5.91
C GLU A 64 6.88 -0.06 -5.03
N ILE A 65 6.96 0.43 -3.80
CA ILE A 65 7.98 0.01 -2.83
C ILE A 65 7.83 -1.49 -2.52
N ILE A 66 6.62 -1.96 -2.17
CA ILE A 66 6.40 -3.38 -1.87
C ILE A 66 6.74 -4.25 -3.08
N SER A 67 6.39 -3.82 -4.30
CA SER A 67 6.74 -4.54 -5.52
C SER A 67 8.24 -4.65 -5.72
N ARG A 68 8.98 -3.56 -5.49
CA ARG A 68 10.46 -3.56 -5.58
C ARG A 68 11.09 -4.42 -4.49
N VAL A 69 10.51 -4.42 -3.30
CA VAL A 69 10.99 -5.24 -2.18
C VAL A 69 10.68 -6.71 -2.41
N THR A 70 9.53 -7.04 -3.00
CA THR A 70 9.14 -8.43 -3.31
C THR A 70 10.15 -9.12 -4.22
N ASP A 71 10.74 -8.38 -5.16
CA ASP A 71 11.73 -8.91 -6.10
C ASP A 71 12.96 -9.51 -5.41
N TRP A 72 13.41 -8.91 -4.29
CA TRP A 72 14.59 -9.39 -3.55
C TRP A 72 14.25 -10.06 -2.21
N ALA A 73 13.06 -9.84 -1.64
CA ALA A 73 12.64 -10.40 -0.36
C ALA A 73 12.12 -11.85 -0.47
N GLY A 74 11.93 -12.37 -1.69
CA GLY A 74 11.49 -13.75 -1.93
C GLY A 74 9.98 -13.97 -1.80
N GLY A 75 9.19 -12.91 -1.56
CA GLY A 75 7.74 -13.01 -1.46
C GLY A 75 7.05 -11.76 -0.92
N ARG A 76 5.73 -11.70 -1.12
CA ARG A 76 4.87 -10.55 -0.73
C ARG A 76 4.83 -10.33 0.78
N GLU A 77 4.78 -11.42 1.55
CA GLU A 77 4.77 -11.39 3.02
C GLU A 77 6.09 -10.85 3.59
N GLN A 78 7.22 -11.33 3.06
CA GLN A 78 8.55 -10.83 3.45
C GLN A 78 8.71 -9.35 3.06
N ALA A 79 8.21 -8.96 1.89
CA ALA A 79 8.23 -7.57 1.46
C ALA A 79 7.41 -6.64 2.36
N MET A 80 6.24 -7.10 2.82
CA MET A 80 5.42 -6.37 3.77
C MET A 80 6.09 -6.25 5.14
N ALA A 81 6.75 -7.32 5.61
CA ALA A 81 7.53 -7.31 6.85
C ALA A 81 8.70 -6.32 6.76
N CYS A 82 9.42 -6.29 5.64
CA CYS A 82 10.51 -5.34 5.40
C CYS A 82 10.01 -3.89 5.31
N TYR A 83 8.90 -3.63 4.60
CA TYR A 83 8.29 -2.30 4.52
C TYR A 83 7.87 -1.77 5.90
N ARG A 84 7.32 -2.64 6.76
CA ARG A 84 6.98 -2.30 8.15
C ARG A 84 8.22 -2.09 9.01
N ALA A 85 9.28 -2.88 8.83
CA ALA A 85 10.54 -2.73 9.55
C ALA A 85 11.26 -1.41 9.21
N GLN A 86 11.15 -0.92 7.98
CA GLN A 86 11.69 0.39 7.57
C GLN A 86 10.98 1.59 8.23
N ARG A 87 9.83 1.36 8.87
CA ARG A 87 9.04 2.34 9.62
C ARG A 87 9.20 2.20 11.13
N LEU A 88 10.10 1.33 11.62
CA LEU A 88 10.49 1.34 13.01
C LEU A 88 11.24 2.65 13.26
N PRO A 89 10.76 3.52 14.17
CA PRO A 89 11.56 4.65 14.61
C PRO A 89 12.85 4.07 15.19
N LEU A 90 13.98 4.42 14.59
CA LEU A 90 15.23 4.45 15.32
C LEU A 90 15.06 5.55 16.38
N PHE A 91 14.43 5.22 17.50
CA PHE A 91 14.56 6.01 18.71
C PHE A 91 15.99 5.79 19.20
N LEU A 92 16.91 6.62 18.71
CA LEU A 92 18.14 6.96 19.40
C LEU A 92 17.93 8.30 20.10
#